data_AF-A0A317Z291-F1
#
_entry.id   AF-A0A317Z291-F1
#
_cell.length_a   1.000
_cell.length_b   1.000
_cell.length_c   1.000
_cell.angle_alpha   90.00
_cell.angle_beta   90.00
_cell.angle_gamma   90.00
#
_symmetry.space_group_name_H-M   'P 1'
#
loop_
_entity.id
_entity.type
_entity.pdbx_description
1 polymer ?
#
loop_
_entity_poly.entity_id
_entity_poly.type
_entity_poly.pdbx_seq_one_letter_code
_entity_poly.pdbx_strand_id
1 'polypeptide(L)' 'THHILEYKWQDLGFDLKLEDFTDYEAITTIIKITKGNFRLIHRLFAQIDRIMDINGLDKISTEVVETARDSLVIGIR' A
#
# COMPACT_ATOMS: atom_id res chain seq x y z
N THR A 1 10.95 6.12 7.65
CA THR A 1 9.74 5.75 6.89
C THR A 1 9.95 4.54 5.98
N HIS A 2 11.12 4.36 5.37
CA HIS A 2 11.37 3.20 4.51
C HIS A 2 11.12 1.84 5.21
N HIS A 3 11.70 1.64 6.40
CA HIS A 3 11.55 0.39 7.17
C HIS A 3 10.11 0.02 7.56
N ILE A 4 9.20 0.99 7.75
CA ILE A 4 7.81 0.65 8.09
C ILE A 4 7.03 0.14 6.87
N LEU A 5 7.36 0.62 5.67
CA LEU A 5 6.69 0.18 4.45
C LEU A 5 7.13 -1.23 4.08
N GLU A 6 8.41 -1.53 4.20
CA GLU A 6 8.97 -2.88 4.05
C GLU A 6 8.32 -3.87 5.03
N TYR A 7 8.25 -3.50 6.32
CA TYR A 7 7.55 -4.31 7.32
C TYR A 7 6.07 -4.53 6.99
N LYS A 8 5.36 -3.47 6.54
CA LYS A 8 3.96 -3.58 6.14
C LYS A 8 3.74 -4.42 4.89
N TRP A 9 4.72 -4.48 3.99
CA TRP A 9 4.72 -5.36 2.83
C TRP A 9 4.84 -6.83 3.26
N GLN A 10 5.76 -7.10 4.18
CA GLN A 10 5.98 -8.42 4.76
C GLN A 10 4.79 -8.91 5.61
N ASP A 11 4.11 -8.02 6.33
CA ASP A 11 2.88 -8.33 7.07
C ASP A 11 1.78 -8.92 6.13
N LEU A 12 1.80 -8.54 4.85
CA LEU A 12 0.89 -9.04 3.81
C LEU A 12 1.40 -10.31 3.11
N GLY A 13 2.55 -10.84 3.53
CA GLY A 13 3.18 -12.02 2.93
C GLY A 13 3.96 -11.76 1.65
N PHE A 14 4.19 -10.50 1.28
CA PHE A 14 4.96 -10.12 0.10
C PHE A 14 6.37 -9.67 0.49
N ASP A 15 7.33 -9.95 -0.39
CA ASP A 15 8.69 -9.43 -0.27
C ASP A 15 8.87 -8.22 -1.17
N LEU A 16 9.38 -7.12 -0.62
CA LEU A 16 9.51 -5.86 -1.35
C LEU A 16 10.82 -5.86 -2.15
N LYS A 17 10.73 -5.88 -3.48
CA LYS A 17 11.91 -5.87 -4.35
C LYS A 17 12.02 -4.55 -5.09
N LEU A 18 12.86 -3.64 -4.59
CA LEU A 18 13.04 -2.31 -5.21
C LEU A 18 13.64 -2.33 -6.62
N GLU A 19 14.22 -3.47 -7.03
CA GLU A 19 14.66 -3.74 -8.40
C GLU A 19 13.51 -4.13 -9.34
N ASP A 20 12.38 -4.58 -8.79
CA ASP A 20 11.15 -4.78 -9.55
C ASP A 20 10.45 -3.44 -9.77
N PHE A 21 10.19 -3.12 -11.03
CA PHE A 21 9.60 -1.84 -11.41
C PHE A 21 8.21 -1.61 -10.79
N THR A 22 7.39 -2.65 -10.69
CA THR A 22 6.03 -2.54 -10.12
C THR A 22 6.10 -2.23 -8.63
N ASP A 23 6.94 -2.94 -7.89
CA ASP A 23 7.13 -2.73 -6.46
C ASP A 23 7.69 -1.33 -6.18
N TYR A 24 8.66 -0.89 -6.97
CA TYR A 24 9.24 0.45 -6.90
C TYR A 24 8.19 1.56 -7.15
N GLU A 25 7.34 1.40 -8.16
CA GLU A 25 6.27 2.36 -8.44
C GLU A 25 5.21 2.38 -7.33
N ALA A 26 4.79 1.22 -6.87
CA ALA A 26 3.79 1.09 -5.81
C ALA A 26 4.29 1.72 -4.50
N ILE A 27 5.51 1.43 -4.06
CA ILE A 27 6.06 2.02 -2.83
C ILE A 27 6.23 3.53 -2.95
N THR A 28 6.71 4.01 -4.11
CA THR A 28 6.85 5.45 -4.38
C THR A 28 5.50 6.16 -4.31
N THR A 29 4.45 5.52 -4.83
CA THR A 29 3.08 6.03 -4.79
C THR A 29 2.54 6.08 -3.37
N ILE A 30 2.74 5.03 -2.57
CA ILE A 30 2.38 5.02 -1.14
C ILE A 30 3.08 6.15 -0.37
N ILE A 31 4.38 6.38 -0.61
CA ILE A 31 5.14 7.47 0.02
C ILE A 31 4.52 8.83 -0.34
N LYS A 32 4.19 9.05 -1.61
CA LYS A 32 3.58 10.30 -2.10
C LYS A 32 2.20 10.56 -1.49
N ILE A 33 1.35 9.54 -1.42
CA ILE A 33 0.00 9.63 -0.84
C ILE A 33 0.06 9.93 0.65
N THR A 34 0.91 9.19 1.37
CA THR A 34 0.90 9.20 2.84
C THR A 34 1.74 10.34 3.41
N LYS A 35 2.75 10.83 2.68
CA LYS A 35 3.70 11.86 3.12
C LYS A 35 4.29 11.60 4.52
N GLY A 36 4.49 10.31 4.86
CA GLY A 36 4.99 9.90 6.18
C GLY A 36 3.98 9.92 7.33
N ASN A 37 2.69 10.16 7.06
CA ASN A 37 1.63 10.04 8.06
C ASN A 37 1.37 8.56 8.39
N PHE A 38 1.92 8.10 9.51
CA PHE A 38 1.83 6.71 9.97
C PHE A 38 0.39 6.18 10.08
N ARG A 39 -0.56 7.01 10.50
CA ARG A 39 -1.98 6.62 10.58
C ARG A 39 -2.55 6.38 9.19
N LEU A 40 -2.19 7.23 8.22
CA LEU A 40 -2.62 7.06 6.84
C LEU A 40 -1.97 5.85 6.18
N ILE A 41 -0.68 5.61 6.44
CA ILE A 41 0.04 4.39 6.00
C ILE A 41 -0.73 3.15 6.50
N HIS A 42 -0.99 3.05 7.80
CA HIS A 42 -1.68 1.90 8.38
C HIS A 42 -3.05 1.67 7.75
N ARG A 43 -3.83 2.74 7.56
CA ARG A 43 -5.16 2.64 6.95
C ARG A 43 -5.08 2.23 5.47
N LEU A 44 -4.12 2.77 4.73
CA LEU A 44 -3.92 2.45 3.31
C LEU A 44 -3.55 0.97 3.14
N PHE A 45 -2.61 0.44 3.93
CA PHE A 45 -2.26 -0.98 3.90
C PHE A 45 -3.43 -1.89 4.25
N ALA A 46 -4.29 -1.52 5.19
CA ALA A 46 -5.51 -2.28 5.48
C ALA A 46 -6.51 -2.29 4.30
N GLN A 47 -6.53 -1.24 3.46
CA GLN A 47 -7.33 -1.26 2.23
C GLN A 47 -6.65 -2.06 1.11
N ILE A 48 -5.33 -2.00 0.99
CA ILE A 48 -4.56 -2.82 0.05
C ILE A 48 -4.82 -4.29 0.33
N ASP A 49 -4.62 -4.74 1.56
CA ASP A 49 -4.89 -6.11 2.03
C ASP A 49 -6.28 -6.58 1.60
N ARG A 50 -7.32 -5.79 1.93
CA ARG A 50 -8.70 -6.09 1.57
C ARG A 50 -8.92 -6.21 0.05
N ILE A 51 -8.32 -5.33 -0.74
CA ILE A 51 -8.45 -5.36 -2.21
C ILE A 51 -7.76 -6.59 -2.77
N MET A 52 -6.57 -6.91 -2.26
CA MET A 52 -5.81 -8.10 -2.64
C MET A 52 -6.62 -9.37 -2.37
N ASP A 53 -7.17 -9.51 -1.16
CA ASP A 53 -7.99 -10.65 -0.75
C ASP A 53 -9.27 -10.81 -1.58
N ILE A 54 -10.01 -9.73 -1.80
CA ILE A 54 -11.28 -9.76 -2.53
C ILE A 54 -11.05 -10.17 -3.99
N ASN A 55 -9.96 -9.71 -4.60
CA ASN A 55 -9.67 -9.91 -6.01
C ASN A 55 -8.71 -11.09 -6.28
N GLY A 56 -8.18 -11.73 -5.24
CA GLY A 56 -7.23 -12.83 -5.36
C GLY A 56 -5.91 -12.41 -6.01
N LEU A 57 -5.43 -11.20 -5.71
CA LEU A 57 -4.20 -10.66 -6.28
C LEU A 57 -2.99 -11.10 -5.47
N ASP A 58 -1.86 -11.31 -6.15
CA ASP A 58 -0.59 -11.76 -5.58
C ASP A 58 0.55 -10.73 -5.77
N LYS A 59 0.23 -9.53 -6.24
CA LYS A 59 1.16 -8.41 -6.36
C LYS A 59 0.50 -7.07 -6.04
N ILE A 60 1.18 -6.25 -5.24
CA ILE A 60 0.74 -4.88 -4.92
C ILE A 60 1.19 -3.95 -6.06
N SER A 61 0.30 -3.68 -7.01
CA SER A 61 0.54 -2.75 -8.10
C SER A 61 0.17 -1.31 -7.73
N THR A 62 0.61 -0.34 -8.53
CA THR A 62 0.16 1.06 -8.42
C THR A 62 -1.37 1.17 -8.51
N GLU A 63 -2.03 0.35 -9.32
CA GLU A 63 -3.49 0.31 -9.43
C GLU A 63 -4.16 -0.13 -8.12
N VAL A 64 -3.63 -1.15 -7.45
CA VAL A 64 -4.11 -1.58 -6.12
C VAL A 64 -3.95 -0.44 -5.11
N VAL A 65 -2.80 0.24 -5.11
CA VAL A 65 -2.53 1.38 -4.21
C VAL A 65 -3.51 2.52 -4.44
N GLU A 66 -3.77 2.88 -5.70
CA GLU A 66 -4.72 3.95 -6.06
C GLU A 66 -6.16 3.57 -5.70
N THR A 67 -6.57 2.33 -5.96
CA THR A 67 -7.89 1.81 -5.59
C THR A 67 -8.07 1.79 -4.07
N ALA A 68 -7.02 1.40 -3.33
CA ALA A 68 -6.99 1.43 -1.88
C ALA A 68 -7.14 2.86 -1.34
N ARG A 69 -6.46 3.82 -1.96
CA ARG A 69 -6.58 5.24 -1.62
C ARG A 69 -7.98 5.75 -1.84
N ASP A 70 -8.59 5.44 -2.99
CA ASP A 70 -9.93 5.94 -3.33
C ASP A 70 -11.01 5.30 -2.44
N SER A 71 -10.75 4.09 -1.94
CA SER A 71 -11.58 3.39 -0.96
C SER A 71 -11.45 3.94 0.47
N LEU A 72 -10.41 4.74 0.76
CA LEU A 72 -10.26 5.36 2.08
C LEU A 72 -11.32 6.44 2.25
N VAL A 73 -12.41 6.10 2.94
CA VAL A 73 -13.32 7.10 3.51
C VAL A 73 -12.52 7.90 4.54
N ILE A 74 -11.99 9.05 4.13
CA ILE A 74 -11.60 10.09 5.08
C ILE A 74 -12.93 10.51 5.70
N GLY A 75 -13.20 10.08 6.93
CA GLY A 75 -14.43 10.45 7.62
C GLY A 75 -14.54 11.97 7.60
N ILE A 76 -15.39 12.49 6.73
CA ILE A 76 -15.80 13.88 6.73
C ILE A 76 -16.70 13.96 7.97
N ARG A 77 -16.16 14.55 9.04
CA ARG A 77 -17.00 15.20 10.03
C ARG A 77 -17.18 16.65 9.60
#